data_AF-H1PTE2-F1
#
_entry.id   AF-H1PTE2-F1
#
_cell.length_a   1.000
_cell.length_b   1.000
_cell.length_c   1.000
_cell.angle_alpha   90.00
_cell.angle_beta   90.00
_cell.angle_gamma   90.00
#
_symmetry.space_group_name_H-M   'P 1'
#
loop_
_entity.id
_entity.type
_entity.pdbx_description
1 polymer ?
#
loop_
_entity_poly.entity_id
_entity_poly.type
_entity_poly.pdbx_seq_one_letter_code
_entity_poly.pdbx_strand_id
1 'polypeptide(L)'
;FYGGVGTGKTFTTACIANYLMERGKTVLVMNLGLYLNKLTIEWGAAERDILKQVEKCDLLVIDDFGGEKGLDKNQTGWRGEKIYNLIDARYRSEKPLIISTNLNFSEDEEKCEISEKFSSHGQNRIRDRIIDMCFPVQVTGKSKRGMTKQKFFEFMY
;
A
#
# COMPACT_ATOMS: atom_id res chain seq x y z
N PHE A 1 -6.65 -6.03 -0.39
CA PHE A 1 -7.02 -6.36 -1.79
C PHE A 1 -5.79 -6.79 -2.56
N TYR A 2 -5.79 -8.00 -3.12
CA TYR A 2 -4.69 -8.53 -3.94
C TYR A 2 -5.20 -9.13 -5.25
N GLY A 3 -4.35 -9.29 -6.26
CA GLY A 3 -4.71 -9.89 -7.55
C GLY A 3 -4.05 -9.22 -8.75
N GLY A 4 -4.43 -9.62 -9.97
CA GLY A 4 -3.76 -9.18 -11.21
C GLY A 4 -3.80 -7.68 -11.50
N VAL A 5 -2.89 -7.21 -12.37
CA VAL A 5 -2.79 -5.79 -12.76
C VAL A 5 -4.08 -5.34 -13.45
N GLY A 6 -4.56 -4.14 -13.09
CA GLY A 6 -5.71 -3.52 -13.74
C GLY A 6 -7.08 -4.10 -13.37
N THR A 7 -7.17 -4.99 -12.38
CA THR A 7 -8.46 -5.61 -11.97
C THR A 7 -9.40 -4.70 -11.17
N GLY A 8 -8.93 -3.52 -10.75
CA GLY A 8 -9.75 -2.50 -10.08
C GLY A 8 -9.46 -2.29 -8.60
N LYS A 9 -8.40 -2.88 -8.03
CA LYS A 9 -8.02 -2.74 -6.61
C LYS A 9 -7.94 -1.27 -6.14
N THR A 10 -7.14 -0.45 -6.81
CA THR A 10 -6.99 1.00 -6.51
C THR A 10 -8.32 1.75 -6.61
N PHE A 11 -9.15 1.40 -7.59
CA PHE A 11 -10.48 2.00 -7.74
C PHE A 11 -11.37 1.64 -6.55
N THR A 12 -11.40 0.37 -6.14
CA THR A 12 -12.15 -0.09 -4.97
C THR A 12 -11.70 0.62 -3.69
N THR A 13 -10.39 0.75 -3.46
CA THR A 13 -9.89 1.46 -2.28
C THR A 13 -10.23 2.95 -2.31
N ALA A 14 -10.21 3.58 -3.49
CA ALA A 14 -10.63 4.97 -3.67
C ALA A 14 -12.13 5.19 -3.40
N CYS A 15 -13.00 4.26 -3.83
CA CYS A 15 -14.43 4.31 -3.51
C CYS A 15 -14.67 4.25 -2.00
N ILE A 16 -13.96 3.37 -1.28
CA ILE A 16 -14.05 3.26 0.18
C ILE A 16 -13.57 4.56 0.84
N ALA A 17 -12.44 5.11 0.38
CA ALA A 17 -11.92 6.38 0.87
C ALA A 17 -12.93 7.51 0.71
N ASN A 18 -13.51 7.68 -0.48
CA ASN A 18 -14.51 8.72 -0.75
C ASN A 18 -15.74 8.58 0.14
N TYR A 19 -16.28 7.35 0.25
CA TYR A 19 -17.44 7.07 1.12
C TYR A 19 -17.20 7.46 2.59
N LEU A 20 -15.99 7.24 3.10
CA LEU A 20 -15.61 7.59 4.47
C LEU A 20 -15.36 9.10 4.63
N MET A 21 -14.71 9.73 3.65
CA MET A 21 -14.48 11.18 3.65
C MET A 21 -15.81 11.96 3.64
N GLU A 22 -16.80 11.51 2.86
CA GLU A 22 -18.17 12.07 2.86
C GLU A 22 -18.85 12.00 4.24
N ARG A 23 -18.37 11.14 5.15
CA ARG A 23 -18.87 10.97 6.52
C ARG A 23 -17.96 11.63 7.57
N GLY A 24 -17.11 12.55 7.14
CA GLY A 24 -16.22 13.31 8.02
C GLY A 24 -15.06 12.50 8.59
N LYS A 25 -14.75 11.33 8.03
CA LYS A 25 -13.57 10.55 8.42
C LYS A 25 -12.35 11.02 7.66
N THR A 26 -11.23 11.09 8.37
CA THR A 26 -9.92 11.42 7.79
C THR A 26 -9.32 10.18 7.14
N VAL A 27 -9.02 10.25 5.84
CA VAL A 27 -8.41 9.15 5.09
C VAL A 27 -7.07 9.60 4.54
N LEU A 28 -6.02 8.83 4.82
CA LEU A 28 -4.70 9.02 4.23
C LEU A 28 -4.47 7.94 3.18
N VAL A 29 -4.27 8.34 1.93
CA VAL A 29 -3.92 7.43 0.82
C VAL A 29 -2.46 7.66 0.46
N MET A 30 -1.66 6.59 0.44
CA MET A 30 -0.23 6.69 0.15
C MET A 30 0.25 5.61 -0.82
N ASN A 31 1.24 5.99 -1.63
CA ASN A 31 2.05 5.06 -2.41
C ASN A 31 3.44 4.95 -1.75
N LEU A 32 3.93 3.73 -1.54
CA LEU A 32 5.21 3.51 -0.85
C LEU A 32 6.41 4.08 -1.59
N GLY A 33 6.41 4.07 -2.92
CA GLY A 33 7.48 4.68 -3.71
C GLY A 33 7.58 6.18 -3.49
N LEU A 34 6.45 6.88 -3.50
CA LEU A 34 6.40 8.32 -3.21
C LEU A 34 6.78 8.64 -1.77
N TYR A 35 6.34 7.82 -0.82
CA TYR A 35 6.74 7.93 0.58
C TYR A 35 8.26 7.83 0.75
N LEU A 36 8.87 6.76 0.21
CA LEU A 36 10.31 6.55 0.29
C LEU A 36 11.09 7.67 -0.40
N ASN A 37 10.66 8.09 -1.59
CA ASN A 37 11.29 9.22 -2.30
C ASN A 37 11.23 10.51 -1.47
N LYS A 38 10.10 10.79 -0.82
CA LYS A 38 9.99 11.95 0.06
C LYS A 38 10.99 11.90 1.21
N LEU A 39 11.18 10.74 1.83
CA LEU A 39 12.16 10.55 2.91
C LEU A 39 13.61 10.65 2.45
N THR A 40 13.91 10.36 1.19
CA THR A 40 15.28 10.56 0.65
C THR A 40 15.61 12.03 0.43
N ILE A 41 14.62 12.87 0.13
CA ILE A 41 14.80 14.30 -0.19
C ILE A 41 14.74 15.13 1.10
N GLU A 42 13.77 14.85 1.96
CA GLU A 42 13.51 15.57 3.20
C GLU A 42 14.08 14.75 4.38
N TRP A 43 15.20 15.18 4.96
CA TRP A 43 15.81 14.52 6.13
C TRP A 43 14.83 14.40 7.32
N GLY A 44 15.16 13.55 8.30
CA GLY A 44 14.28 12.84 9.25
C GLY A 44 13.12 13.56 9.98
N ALA A 45 12.98 14.88 9.92
CA ALA A 45 11.76 15.57 10.38
C ALA A 45 10.52 15.15 9.57
N ALA A 46 10.69 14.92 8.26
CA ALA A 46 9.59 14.54 7.38
C ALA A 46 8.99 13.16 7.72
N GLU A 47 9.83 12.18 8.10
CA GLU A 47 9.35 10.85 8.51
C GLU A 47 8.43 10.95 9.72
N ARG A 48 8.87 11.68 10.76
CA ARG A 48 8.11 11.83 12.00
C ARG A 48 6.73 12.44 11.75
N ASP A 49 6.64 13.45 10.90
CA ASP A 49 5.38 14.13 10.65
C ASP A 49 4.42 13.28 9.80
N ILE A 50 4.94 12.48 8.86
CA ILE A 50 4.14 11.49 8.12
C ILE A 50 3.64 10.39 9.07
N LEU A 51 4.49 9.86 9.95
CA LEU A 51 4.09 8.82 10.91
C LEU A 51 3.01 9.34 11.87
N LYS A 52 3.09 10.59 12.32
CA LYS A 52 2.00 11.22 13.11
C LYS A 52 0.68 11.29 12.34
N GLN A 53 0.70 11.55 11.04
CA GLN A 53 -0.52 11.56 10.23
C GLN A 53 -1.10 10.15 10.08
N VAL A 54 -0.23 9.14 9.91
CA VAL A 54 -0.58 7.72 9.85
C VAL A 54 -1.25 7.24 11.13
N GLU A 55 -0.75 7.63 12.29
CA GLU A 55 -1.34 7.31 13.60
C GLU A 55 -2.69 8.04 13.82
N LYS A 56 -2.81 9.27 13.31
CA LYS A 56 -3.99 10.12 13.57
C LYS A 56 -5.17 9.87 12.64
N CYS A 57 -4.94 9.59 11.36
CA CYS A 57 -6.03 9.40 10.39
C CYS A 57 -6.96 8.25 10.78
N ASP A 58 -8.24 8.33 10.42
CA ASP A 58 -9.22 7.28 10.71
C ASP A 58 -8.98 6.04 9.85
N LEU A 59 -8.55 6.21 8.59
CA LEU A 59 -8.19 5.12 7.68
C LEU A 59 -6.85 5.42 6.99
N LEU A 60 -5.94 4.45 7.00
CA LEU A 60 -4.77 4.43 6.13
C LEU A 60 -5.02 3.49 4.95
N VAL A 61 -4.80 3.98 3.73
CA VAL A 61 -4.77 3.19 2.50
C VAL A 61 -3.35 3.21 1.95
N ILE A 62 -2.73 2.03 1.82
CA ILE A 62 -1.47 1.86 1.10
C ILE A 62 -1.77 1.25 -0.26
N ASP A 63 -1.62 2.05 -1.31
CA ASP A 63 -1.88 1.64 -2.69
C ASP A 63 -0.62 1.14 -3.39
N ASP A 64 -0.79 0.10 -4.21
CA ASP A 64 0.26 -0.58 -4.97
C ASP A 64 1.46 -1.03 -4.13
N PHE A 65 1.18 -1.67 -2.99
CA PHE A 65 2.19 -2.24 -2.09
C PHE A 65 3.01 -3.32 -2.80
N GLY A 66 4.33 -3.20 -2.79
CA GLY A 66 5.22 -4.08 -3.54
C GLY A 66 5.53 -3.60 -4.97
N GLY A 67 4.93 -2.48 -5.41
CA GLY A 67 5.20 -1.82 -6.69
C GLY A 67 6.48 -1.00 -6.69
N GLU A 68 7.08 -0.72 -5.53
CA GLU A 68 8.31 0.09 -5.35
C GLU A 68 9.62 -0.57 -5.88
N LYS A 69 9.49 -1.59 -6.74
CA LYS A 69 10.61 -2.22 -7.44
C LYS A 69 11.31 -1.21 -8.34
N GLY A 70 12.60 -1.01 -8.08
CA GLY A 70 13.50 -0.20 -8.89
C GLY A 70 14.17 0.89 -8.06
N LEU A 71 15.30 0.53 -7.43
CA LEU A 71 16.53 1.31 -7.22
C LEU A 71 17.33 0.66 -6.07
N ASP A 72 18.54 0.24 -6.43
CA ASP A 72 19.66 -0.30 -5.65
C ASP A 72 19.42 -1.40 -4.58
N LYS A 73 20.09 -2.55 -4.75
CA LYS A 73 20.18 -3.62 -3.74
C LYS A 73 20.80 -3.12 -2.42
N ASN A 74 21.57 -2.04 -2.47
CA ASN A 74 22.21 -1.42 -1.30
C ASN A 74 21.22 -0.68 -0.37
N GLN A 75 19.98 -0.40 -0.81
CA GLN A 75 19.00 0.36 -0.01
C GLN A 75 17.86 -0.51 0.55
N THR A 76 17.87 -1.82 0.32
CA THR A 76 16.83 -2.75 0.76
C THR A 76 16.61 -2.68 2.28
N GLY A 77 17.68 -2.56 3.07
CA GLY A 77 17.59 -2.46 4.53
C GLY A 77 16.89 -1.19 5.01
N TRP A 78 17.31 -0.01 4.51
CA TRP A 78 16.69 1.27 4.86
C TRP A 78 15.21 1.32 4.43
N ARG A 79 14.90 0.90 3.20
CA ARG A 79 13.50 0.87 2.70
C ARG A 79 12.62 -0.06 3.54
N GLY A 80 13.12 -1.25 3.86
CA GLY A 80 12.44 -2.21 4.72
C GLY A 80 12.15 -1.63 6.10
N GLU A 81 13.13 -0.94 6.71
CA GLU A 81 12.95 -0.23 7.98
C GLU A 81 11.85 0.83 7.91
N LYS A 82 11.83 1.68 6.86
CA LYS A 82 10.82 2.74 6.72
C LYS A 82 9.41 2.18 6.49
N ILE A 83 9.28 1.14 5.66
CA ILE A 83 8.00 0.45 5.48
C ILE A 83 7.57 -0.22 6.78
N TYR A 84 8.49 -0.86 7.49
CA TYR A 84 8.22 -1.45 8.80
C TYR A 84 7.72 -0.39 9.79
N ASN A 85 8.39 0.76 9.91
CA ASN A 85 8.01 1.85 10.83
C ASN A 85 6.61 2.37 10.53
N LEU A 86 6.28 2.53 9.24
CA LEU A 86 4.97 2.95 8.78
C LEU A 86 3.86 1.96 9.19
N ILE A 87 4.06 0.67 8.91
CA ILE A 87 3.11 -0.39 9.28
C ILE A 87 3.02 -0.53 10.80
N ASP A 88 4.14 -0.43 11.52
CA ASP A 88 4.21 -0.48 12.99
C ASP A 88 3.44 0.67 13.65
N ALA A 89 3.62 1.89 13.16
CA ALA A 89 2.91 3.06 13.67
C ALA A 89 1.41 2.88 13.51
N ARG A 90 0.97 2.37 12.34
CA ARG A 90 -0.45 2.08 12.13
C ARG A 90 -0.96 0.95 13.02
N TYR A 91 -0.20 -0.14 13.13
CA TYR A 91 -0.50 -1.29 13.98
C TYR A 91 -0.71 -0.88 15.43
N ARG A 92 0.25 -0.14 16.02
CA ARG A 92 0.17 0.35 17.40
C ARG A 92 -0.95 1.36 17.64
N SER A 93 -1.38 2.07 16.61
CA SER A 93 -2.53 2.97 16.72
C SER A 93 -3.88 2.25 16.73
N GLU A 94 -3.90 0.93 16.45
CA GLU A 94 -5.10 0.08 16.43
C GLU A 94 -6.21 0.60 15.50
N LYS A 95 -5.82 1.34 14.46
CA LYS A 95 -6.75 1.92 13.50
C LYS A 95 -6.72 1.19 12.14
N PRO A 96 -7.84 1.18 11.39
CA PRO A 96 -7.99 0.40 10.16
C PRO A 96 -6.92 0.62 9.09
N LEU A 97 -6.49 -0.44 8.43
CA LEU A 97 -5.54 -0.40 7.32
C LEU A 97 -6.13 -1.10 6.10
N ILE A 98 -6.02 -0.47 4.92
CA ILE A 98 -6.31 -1.10 3.65
C ILE A 98 -5.05 -1.14 2.81
N ILE A 99 -4.71 -2.31 2.29
CA ILE A 99 -3.60 -2.50 1.35
C ILE A 99 -4.15 -2.95 0.00
N SER A 100 -3.65 -2.34 -1.06
CA SER A 100 -3.85 -2.72 -2.46
C SER A 100 -2.51 -3.21 -3.01
N THR A 101 -2.45 -4.43 -3.55
CA THR A 101 -1.19 -5.03 -4.03
C THR A 101 -1.37 -5.90 -5.27
N ASN A 102 -0.38 -5.91 -6.16
CA ASN A 102 -0.27 -6.89 -7.24
C ASN A 102 0.48 -8.16 -6.83
N LEU A 103 0.97 -8.22 -5.57
CA LEU A 103 1.63 -9.39 -5.03
C LEU A 103 0.62 -10.50 -4.75
N ASN A 104 1.07 -11.73 -4.94
CA ASN A 104 0.34 -12.90 -4.50
C ASN A 104 0.40 -12.99 -2.98
N PHE A 105 -0.79 -12.97 -2.36
CA PHE A 105 -0.96 -13.21 -0.95
C PHE A 105 -1.27 -14.68 -0.71
N SER A 106 -0.66 -15.25 0.34
CA SER A 106 -0.91 -16.60 0.83
C SER A 106 -0.82 -16.61 2.35
N GLU A 107 -1.65 -17.41 3.00
CA GLU A 107 -1.52 -17.70 4.44
C GLU A 107 -0.22 -18.46 4.73
N ASP A 108 0.14 -19.40 3.85
CA ASP A 108 1.44 -20.04 3.84
C ASP A 108 2.54 -19.02 3.53
N GLU A 109 3.44 -18.82 4.50
CA GLU A 109 4.52 -17.84 4.47
C GLU A 109 5.47 -18.04 3.30
N GLU A 110 5.77 -19.30 2.97
CA GLU A 110 6.69 -19.66 1.89
C GLU A 110 6.12 -19.33 0.50
N LYS A 111 4.79 -19.22 0.41
CA LYS A 111 4.06 -18.91 -0.83
C LYS A 111 3.60 -17.46 -0.90
N CYS A 112 3.92 -16.64 0.09
CA CYS A 112 3.49 -15.24 0.15
C CYS A 112 4.59 -14.31 -0.37
N GLU A 113 4.33 -13.63 -1.48
CA GLU A 113 5.32 -12.72 -2.11
C GLU A 113 5.64 -11.50 -1.24
N ILE A 114 4.78 -11.17 -0.27
CA ILE A 114 5.06 -10.14 0.73
C ILE A 114 6.22 -10.59 1.63
N SER A 115 6.25 -11.86 2.07
CA SER A 115 7.36 -12.41 2.84
C SER A 115 8.66 -12.37 2.04
N GLU A 116 8.61 -12.84 0.80
CA GLU A 116 9.80 -12.89 -0.08
C GLU A 116 10.43 -11.50 -0.25
N LYS A 117 9.60 -10.47 -0.45
CA LYS A 117 10.09 -9.12 -0.73
C LYS A 117 10.55 -8.33 0.48
N PHE A 118 9.91 -8.54 1.62
CA PHE A 118 10.09 -7.68 2.79
C PHE A 118 10.70 -8.41 3.99
N SER A 119 10.99 -9.71 3.87
CA SER A 119 11.77 -10.43 4.86
C SER A 119 13.13 -9.74 5.07
N SER A 120 13.48 -9.52 6.32
CA SER A 120 14.79 -9.02 6.71
C SER A 120 15.36 -9.93 7.78
N HIS A 121 16.54 -10.50 7.52
CA HIS A 121 17.22 -11.41 8.46
C HIS A 121 16.32 -12.57 8.94
N GLY A 122 15.48 -13.12 8.05
CA GLY A 122 14.57 -14.22 8.37
C GLY A 122 13.34 -13.83 9.20
N GLN A 123 13.08 -12.54 9.41
CA GLN A 123 11.90 -12.06 10.14
C GLN A 123 10.89 -11.42 9.18
N ASN A 124 9.63 -11.83 9.30
CA ASN A 124 8.51 -11.41 8.45
C ASN A 124 7.54 -10.45 9.15
N ARG A 125 8.08 -9.58 10.02
CA ARG A 125 7.30 -8.68 10.90
C ARG A 125 6.29 -7.80 10.15
N ILE A 126 6.62 -7.39 8.92
CA ILE A 126 5.70 -6.62 8.07
C ILE A 126 4.49 -7.48 7.68
N ARG A 127 4.72 -8.71 7.20
CA ARG A 127 3.64 -9.65 6.88
C ARG A 127 2.81 -9.96 8.11
N ASP A 128 3.44 -10.27 9.25
CA ASP A 128 2.72 -10.70 10.45
C ASP A 128 1.72 -9.66 10.91
N ARG A 129 2.10 -8.38 10.91
CA ARG A 129 1.18 -7.27 11.20
C ARG A 129 0.09 -7.09 10.15
N ILE A 130 0.43 -7.27 8.87
CA ILE A 130 -0.57 -7.18 7.80
C ILE A 130 -1.62 -8.29 7.98
N ILE A 131 -1.21 -9.51 8.30
CA ILE A 131 -2.11 -10.65 8.53
C ILE A 131 -3.00 -10.39 9.75
N ASP A 132 -2.44 -9.86 10.84
CA ASP A 132 -3.19 -9.56 12.06
C ASP A 132 -4.22 -8.42 11.84
N MET A 133 -3.89 -7.42 11.01
CA MET A 133 -4.76 -6.26 10.79
C MET A 133 -5.73 -6.39 9.62
N CYS A 134 -5.41 -7.20 8.61
CA CYS A 134 -6.11 -7.17 7.31
C CYS A 134 -6.72 -8.53 6.98
N PHE A 135 -7.98 -8.48 6.54
CA PHE A 135 -8.61 -9.62 5.89
C PHE A 135 -8.24 -9.66 4.38
N PRO A 136 -7.68 -10.77 3.87
CA PRO A 136 -7.28 -10.86 2.46
C PRO A 136 -8.51 -10.98 1.55
N VAL A 137 -8.59 -10.08 0.56
CA VAL A 137 -9.65 -10.09 -0.47
C VAL A 137 -8.99 -10.18 -1.85
N GLN A 138 -9.21 -11.30 -2.54
CA GLN A 138 -8.74 -11.50 -3.90
C GLN A 138 -9.65 -10.80 -4.90
N VAL A 139 -9.07 -9.98 -5.78
CA VAL A 139 -9.76 -9.32 -6.88
C VAL A 139 -9.38 -10.02 -8.18
N THR A 140 -10.32 -10.82 -8.68
CA THR A 140 -10.19 -11.59 -9.93
C THR A 140 -10.81 -10.84 -11.11
N GLY A 141 -10.53 -11.30 -12.33
CA GLY A 141 -11.07 -10.75 -13.57
C GLY A 141 -10.01 -10.21 -14.53
N LYS A 142 -10.46 -9.75 -15.70
CA LYS A 142 -9.60 -9.13 -16.72
C LYS A 142 -9.25 -7.69 -16.33
N SER A 143 -8.14 -7.18 -16.85
CA SER A 143 -7.80 -5.77 -16.72
C SER A 143 -8.93 -4.90 -17.26
N LYS A 144 -9.40 -3.96 -16.44
CA LYS A 144 -10.35 -2.90 -16.79
C LYS A 144 -9.64 -1.65 -17.32
N ARG A 145 -8.30 -1.65 -17.35
CA ARG A 145 -7.48 -0.59 -17.95
C ARG A 145 -7.47 -0.75 -19.47
N GLY A 146 -7.51 0.36 -20.18
CA GLY A 146 -7.48 0.41 -21.65
C GLY A 146 -8.47 1.46 -22.15
N MET A 147 -7.94 2.55 -22.70
CA MET A 147 -8.76 3.53 -23.39
C MET A 147 -9.08 2.99 -24.78
N THR A 148 -10.35 2.79 -25.09
CA THR A 148 -10.75 2.40 -26.45
C THR A 148 -10.63 3.61 -27.35
N LYS A 149 -10.39 3.39 -28.65
CA LYS A 149 -10.39 4.47 -29.67
C LYS A 149 -11.64 5.33 -29.54
N GLN A 150 -12.80 4.71 -29.31
CA GLN A 150 -14.07 5.39 -29.12
C GLN A 150 -14.13 6.28 -27.87
N LYS A 151 -13.72 5.76 -26.70
CA LYS A 151 -13.64 6.56 -25.46
C LYS A 151 -12.62 7.70 -25.56
N PHE A 152 -11.54 7.52 -26.31
CA PHE A 152 -10.58 8.58 -26.57
C PHE A 152 -11.20 9.70 -27.40
N PHE A 153 -11.93 9.38 -28.48
CA PHE A 153 -12.62 10.39 -29.27
C PHE A 153 -13.70 11.11 -28.46
N GLU A 154 -14.52 10.38 -27.69
CA GLU A 154 -15.51 10.99 -26.78
C GLU A 154 -14.90 11.91 -25.71
N PHE A 155 -13.65 11.68 -25.31
CA PHE A 155 -12.95 12.56 -24.36
C PHE A 155 -12.40 13.84 -25.01
N MET A 156 -12.12 13.80 -26.31
CA MET A 156 -11.52 14.92 -27.06
C MET A 156 -12.56 15.90 -27.62
N TYR A 157 -13.83 15.54 -27.65
CA TYR A 157 -14.97 16.35 -28.12
C TYR A 157 -15.89 16.69 -26.95
#